data_AF-A0A7V2AVI2-F1
#
_entry.id   AF-A0A7V2AVI2-F1
#
_cell.length_a   1.000
_cell.length_b   1.000
_cell.length_c   1.000
_cell.angle_alpha   90.00
_cell.angle_beta   90.00
_cell.angle_gamma   90.00
#
_symmetry.space_group_name_H-M   'P 1'
#
loop_
_entity.id
_entity.type
_entity.pdbx_description
1 polymer ?
#
loop_
_entity_poly.entity_id
_entity_poly.type
_entity_poly.pdbx_seq_one_letter_code
_entity_poly.pdbx_strand_id
1 'polypeptide(L)'
;MLVLKLAMRNIVGAGLRTWLNVAVLSLAFVLIVWTQGFIQGMQEYSKRSLIEAEVGAGQFWLPGYDQYDPLTLEDSHAPLPPSLRD
;
A
#
# COMPACT_ATOMS: atom_id res chain seq x y z
N MET A 1 37.16 -21.78 2.59
CA MET A 1 36.99 -21.51 4.04
C MET A 1 37.93 -20.42 4.58
N LEU A 2 39.21 -20.40 4.18
CA LEU A 2 40.18 -19.41 4.65
C LEU A 2 39.75 -17.95 4.41
N VAL A 3 39.20 -17.67 3.22
CA VAL A 3 38.77 -16.32 2.80
C VAL A 3 37.63 -15.77 3.68
N LEU A 4 36.61 -16.58 3.98
CA LEU A 4 35.52 -16.18 4.90
C LEU A 4 36.05 -15.89 6.31
N LYS A 5 36.98 -16.72 6.80
CA LYS A 5 37.60 -16.52 8.12
C LYS A 5 38.44 -15.24 8.17
N LEU A 6 39.14 -14.91 7.08
CA LEU A 6 39.91 -13.67 6.95
C LEU A 6 39.01 -12.44 6.85
N ALA A 7 37.93 -12.52 6.06
CA ALA A 7 36.95 -11.45 5.91
C ALA A 7 36.26 -11.13 7.24
N MET A 8 35.81 -12.14 7.99
CA MET A 8 35.21 -11.95 9.32
C MET A 8 36.18 -11.28 10.30
N ARG A 9 37.45 -11.71 10.29
CA ARG A 9 38.49 -11.10 11.14
C ARG A 9 38.78 -9.65 10.73
N ASN A 10 38.73 -9.32 9.45
CA ASN A 10 38.87 -7.93 8.98
C ASN A 10 37.66 -7.07 9.37
N ILE A 11 36.44 -7.58 9.25
CA ILE A 11 35.22 -6.84 9.63
C ILE A 11 35.21 -6.56 11.14
N VAL A 12 35.52 -7.57 11.96
CA VAL A 12 35.60 -7.42 13.43
C VAL A 12 36.80 -6.56 13.85
N GLY A 13 37.93 -6.69 13.14
CA GLY A 13 39.17 -5.95 13.41
C GLY A 13 39.19 -4.51 12.89
N ALA A 14 38.30 -4.14 11.98
CA ALA A 14 38.22 -2.79 11.40
C ALA A 14 37.65 -1.72 12.37
N GLY A 15 37.27 -2.12 13.58
CA GLY A 15 36.93 -1.21 14.67
C GLY A 15 35.63 -0.43 14.45
N LEU A 16 35.55 0.78 15.02
CA LEU A 16 34.31 1.56 15.16
C LEU A 16 33.66 1.94 13.82
N ARG A 17 34.45 2.16 12.76
CA ARG A 17 33.93 2.56 11.44
C ARG A 17 32.95 1.53 10.88
N THR A 18 33.31 0.25 10.94
CA THR A 18 32.49 -0.84 10.40
C THR A 18 31.25 -1.07 11.25
N TRP A 19 31.40 -1.03 12.57
CA TRP A 19 30.26 -1.15 13.50
C TRP A 19 29.25 -0.03 13.34
N LEU A 20 29.69 1.23 13.20
CA LEU A 20 28.80 2.37 12.97
C LEU A 20 28.05 2.20 11.64
N ASN A 21 28.74 1.78 10.59
CA ASN A 21 28.11 1.62 9.28
C ASN A 21 27.07 0.49 9.28
N VAL A 22 27.38 -0.65 9.91
CA VAL A 22 26.43 -1.76 10.07
C VAL A 22 25.23 -1.33 10.92
N ALA A 23 25.45 -0.59 12.01
CA ALA A 23 24.37 -0.09 12.85
C ALA A 23 23.44 0.86 12.07
N VAL A 24 23.99 1.87 11.39
CA VAL A 24 23.21 2.81 10.57
C VAL A 24 22.47 2.08 9.45
N LEU A 25 23.14 1.16 8.75
CA LEU A 25 22.52 0.39 7.67
C LEU A 25 21.38 -0.51 8.20
N SER A 26 21.60 -1.18 9.33
CA SER A 26 20.57 -2.01 9.95
C SER A 26 19.35 -1.19 10.39
N LEU A 27 19.57 -0.01 10.98
CA LEU A 27 18.51 0.91 11.37
C LEU A 27 17.74 1.41 10.13
N ALA A 28 18.45 1.77 9.05
CA ALA A 28 17.81 2.18 7.81
C ALA A 28 16.91 1.08 7.25
N PHE A 29 17.35 -0.17 7.25
CA PHE A 29 16.52 -1.29 6.81
C PHE A 29 15.28 -1.49 7.68
N VAL A 30 15.41 -1.39 9.01
CA VAL A 30 14.26 -1.46 9.92
C VAL A 30 13.26 -0.37 9.60
N LEU A 31 13.72 0.87 9.43
CA LEU A 31 12.85 2.00 9.10
C LEU A 31 12.16 1.82 7.75
N ILE A 32 12.89 1.38 6.72
CA ILE A 32 12.33 1.12 5.40
C ILE A 32 11.20 0.08 5.49
N VAL A 33 11.46 -1.07 6.11
CA VAL A 33 10.45 -2.13 6.24
C VAL A 33 9.26 -1.66 7.06
N TRP A 34 9.51 -0.94 8.15
CA TRP A 34 8.46 -0.38 8.99
C TRP A 34 7.58 0.61 8.22
N THR A 35 8.18 1.55 7.49
CA THR A 35 7.42 2.54 6.69
C THR A 35 6.64 1.85 5.57
N GLN A 36 7.20 0.85 4.90
CA GLN A 36 6.48 0.07 3.90
C GLN A 36 5.27 -0.65 4.51
N GLY A 37 5.45 -1.32 5.65
CA GLY A 37 4.35 -1.98 6.36
C GLY A 37 3.28 -0.99 6.82
N PHE A 38 3.69 0.17 7.32
CA PHE A 38 2.79 1.24 7.74
C PHE A 38 1.94 1.78 6.58
N ILE A 39 2.59 2.10 5.44
CA ILE A 39 1.89 2.58 4.24
C ILE A 39 0.92 1.53 3.71
N GLN A 40 1.33 0.26 3.64
CA GLN A 40 0.44 -0.82 3.21
C GLN A 40 -0.76 -0.98 4.14
N GLY A 41 -0.56 -0.89 5.47
CA GLY A 41 -1.64 -0.91 6.44
C GLY A 41 -2.63 0.24 6.26
N MET A 42 -2.12 1.46 6.03
CA MET A 42 -2.97 2.61 5.72
C MET A 42 -3.76 2.42 4.43
N GLN A 43 -3.13 1.90 3.36
CA GLN A 43 -3.81 1.66 2.10
C GLN A 43 -4.96 0.67 2.24
N GLU A 44 -4.75 -0.42 2.99
CA GLU A 44 -5.79 -1.41 3.22
C GLU A 44 -6.94 -0.84 4.06
N TYR A 45 -6.61 -0.05 5.09
CA TYR A 45 -7.61 0.69 5.85
C TYR A 45 -8.41 1.65 4.97
N SER A 46 -7.74 2.47 4.14
CA SER A 46 -8.39 3.42 3.24
C SER A 46 -9.31 2.71 2.26
N LYS A 47 -8.89 1.60 1.65
CA LYS A 47 -9.75 0.82 0.75
C LYS A 47 -11.01 0.35 1.45
N ARG A 48 -10.87 -0.22 2.65
CA ARG A 48 -12.02 -0.69 3.43
C ARG A 48 -12.97 0.45 3.77
N SER A 49 -12.45 1.59 4.24
CA SER A 49 -13.26 2.76 4.53
C SER A 49 -13.95 3.33 3.29
N LEU A 50 -13.30 3.30 2.12
CA LEU A 50 -13.90 3.75 0.86
C LEU A 50 -15.04 2.82 0.41
N ILE A 51 -14.85 1.51 0.57
CA ILE A 51 -15.92 0.53 0.32
C ILE A 51 -17.11 0.74 1.26
N GLU A 52 -16.85 0.97 2.55
CA GLU A 52 -17.88 1.17 3.57
C GLU A 52 -18.64 2.49 3.38
N ALA A 53 -17.92 3.58 3.05
CA ALA A 53 -18.49 4.92 2.98
C ALA A 53 -19.14 5.25 1.62
N GLU A 54 -18.57 4.78 0.51
CA GLU A 54 -18.95 5.25 -0.83
C GLU A 54 -19.56 4.16 -1.71
N VAL A 55 -19.00 2.94 -1.67
CA VAL A 55 -19.43 1.86 -2.57
C VAL A 55 -20.53 0.99 -1.95
N GLY A 56 -20.73 1.02 -0.62
CA GLY A 56 -21.83 0.33 0.06
C GLY A 56 -21.94 -1.17 -0.26
N ALA A 57 -20.80 -1.84 -0.48
CA ALA A 57 -20.68 -3.23 -0.94
C ALA A 57 -21.27 -3.55 -2.34
N GLY A 58 -21.64 -2.55 -3.13
CA GLY A 58 -22.07 -2.72 -4.52
C GLY A 58 -22.56 -1.42 -5.15
N GLN A 59 -22.04 -1.07 -6.33
CA GLN A 59 -22.48 0.10 -7.10
C GLN A 59 -23.14 -0.36 -8.41
N PHE A 60 -24.36 0.11 -8.66
CA PHE A 60 -25.06 -0.11 -9.93
C PHE A 60 -24.79 1.06 -10.88
N TRP A 61 -24.28 0.75 -12.06
CA TRP A 61 -23.99 1.74 -13.11
C TRP A 61 -25.02 1.61 -14.22
N LEU A 62 -25.59 2.73 -14.66
CA LEU A 62 -26.49 2.75 -15.81
C LEU A 62 -25.67 2.67 -17.11
N PRO A 63 -26.11 1.91 -18.14
CA PRO A 63 -25.45 1.92 -19.44
C PRO A 63 -25.46 3.33 -20.04
N GLY A 64 -24.30 3.98 -20.11
CA GLY A 64 -24.13 5.35 -20.60
C GLY A 64 -23.67 6.37 -19.55
N TYR A 65 -23.62 6.00 -18.27
CA TYR A 65 -23.06 6.87 -17.23
C TYR A 65 -21.53 6.96 -17.37
N ASP A 66 -21.00 8.18 -17.52
CA ASP A 66 -19.57 8.47 -17.53
C ASP A 66 -19.15 9.15 -16.21
N GLN A 67 -18.29 8.48 -15.44
CA GLN A 67 -17.77 9.01 -14.17
C GLN A 67 -16.90 10.26 -14.33
N TYR A 68 -16.37 10.49 -15.54
CA TYR A 68 -15.46 11.60 -15.83
C TYR A 68 -16.17 12.79 -16.48
N ASP A 69 -17.46 12.66 -16.84
CA ASP A 69 -18.27 13.75 -17.37
C ASP A 69 -19.39 14.13 -16.38
N PRO A 70 -19.15 15.14 -15.51
CA PRO A 70 -20.10 15.55 -14.49
C PRO A 70 -21.40 16.15 -15.05
N LEU A 71 -21.45 16.51 -16.34
CA LEU A 71 -22.66 17.05 -16.97
C LEU A 71 -23.66 15.96 -17.35
N THR A 72 -23.23 14.70 -17.41
CA THR A 72 -24.10 13.55 -17.78
C THR A 72 -24.85 12.96 -16.59
N LEU A 73 -24.61 13.46 -15.37
CA LEU A 73 -25.16 12.91 -14.14
C LEU A 73 -26.68 13.05 -14.08
N GLU A 74 -27.24 14.20 -14.48
CA GLU A 74 -28.69 14.45 -14.50
C GLU A 74 -29.44 13.52 -15.48
N ASP A 75 -28.78 13.12 -16.57
CA ASP A 75 -29.34 12.23 -17.59
C ASP A 75 -29.14 10.74 -17.24
N SER A 76 -28.28 10.43 -16.27
CA SER A 76 -27.87 9.05 -15.91
C SER A 76 -28.75 8.42 -14.81
N HIS A 77 -30.03 8.80 -14.76
CA HIS A 77 -31.00 8.25 -13.81
C HIS A 77 -32.03 7.37 -14.52
N ALA A 78 -32.29 6.17 -13.98
CA ALA A 78 -33.32 5.28 -14.49
C ALA A 78 -34.08 4.58 -13.34
N PRO A 79 -35.35 4.21 -13.55
CA PRO A 79 -36.08 3.42 -12.57
C PRO A 79 -35.40 2.07 -12.33
N LEU A 80 -35.41 1.62 -11.07
CA LEU A 80 -34.75 0.37 -10.67
C LEU A 80 -35.31 -0.83 -11.48
N PRO A 81 -34.44 -1.67 -12.07
CA PRO A 81 -34.85 -2.87 -12.81
C PRO A 81 -35.71 -3.82 -11.96
N PRO A 82 -36.71 -4.51 -12.53
CA PRO A 82 -37.55 -5.45 -11.79
C PRO A 82 -36.76 -6.55 -11.06
N SER A 83 -35.60 -6.94 -11.59
CA SER A 83 -34.70 -7.95 -11.00
C SER A 83 -33.97 -7.50 -9.73
N LEU A 84 -34.00 -6.20 -9.41
CA LEU A 84 -33.38 -5.60 -8.23
C LEU A 84 -34.43 -5.05 -7.24
N ARG A 85 -35.71 -5.28 -7.52
CA ARG A 85 -36.84 -4.89 -6.66
C ARG A 85 -37.22 -6.06 -5.77
N ASP A 86 -36.36 -6.43 -4.82
CA ASP A 86 -36.69 -7.34 -3.69
C ASP A 86 -35.76 -7.03 -2.50
#